data_AF-A0A328ELU8-F1
#
_entry.id   AF-A0A328ELU8-F1
#
_cell.length_a   1.000
_cell.length_b   1.000
_cell.length_c   1.000
_cell.angle_alpha   90.00
_cell.angle_beta   90.00
_cell.angle_gamma   90.00
#
_symmetry.space_group_name_H-M   'P 1'
#
loop_
_entity.id
_entity.type
_entity.pdbx_description
1 polymer ?
#
loop_
_entity_poly.entity_id
_entity_poly.type
_entity_poly.pdbx_seq_one_letter_code
_entity_poly.pdbx_strand_id
1 'polypeptide(L)'
;MKKVRLVDPDGHPIYHRIIYGRGRFDEVHTDPVTGIAEIPLSELKRGRDVILTIGGQCFSYPFEKFLREETLVIIYPRKGIVYDFNK
;
A
#
# COMPACT_ATOMS: atom_id res chain seq x y z
N MET A 1 -3.22 -13.07 -0.69
CA MET A 1 -2.84 -11.73 -1.19
C MET A 1 -3.27 -10.68 -0.17
N LYS A 2 -2.62 -9.53 -0.15
CA LYS A 2 -3.06 -8.33 0.59
C LYS A 2 -3.34 -7.20 -0.38
N LYS A 3 -4.41 -6.45 -0.12
CA LYS A 3 -4.84 -5.37 -0.99
C LYS A 3 -4.33 -4.04 -0.45
N VAL A 4 -3.73 -3.24 -1.32
CA VAL A 4 -3.42 -1.84 -1.04
C VAL A 4 -4.21 -1.01 -2.03
N ARG A 5 -5.04 -0.09 -1.54
CA ARG A 5 -5.83 0.82 -2.38
C ARG A 5 -5.23 2.22 -2.31
N LEU A 6 -4.88 2.77 -3.45
CA LEU A 6 -4.38 4.14 -3.60
C LEU A 6 -5.49 5.02 -4.16
N VAL A 7 -5.81 6.10 -3.44
CA VAL A 7 -6.80 7.09 -3.86
C VAL A 7 -6.28 8.51 -3.69
N ASP A 8 -6.86 9.44 -4.42
CA ASP A 8 -6.65 10.87 -4.24
C ASP A 8 -7.43 11.41 -3.01
N PRO A 9 -7.21 12.67 -2.61
CA PRO A 9 -7.95 13.26 -1.49
C PRO A 9 -9.47 13.35 -1.67
N ASP A 10 -9.94 13.25 -2.91
CA ASP A 10 -11.35 13.25 -3.28
C ASP A 10 -11.91 11.81 -3.38
N GLY A 11 -11.06 10.80 -3.14
CA GLY A 11 -11.41 9.38 -3.17
C GLY A 11 -11.29 8.73 -4.54
N HIS A 12 -10.79 9.42 -5.57
CA HIS A 12 -10.63 8.83 -6.89
C HIS A 12 -9.46 7.84 -6.91
N PRO A 13 -9.61 6.70 -7.59
CA PRO A 13 -8.52 5.75 -7.85
C PRO A 13 -7.28 6.43 -8.45
N ILE A 14 -6.11 6.07 -7.93
CA ILE A 14 -4.84 6.48 -8.54
C ILE A 14 -4.16 5.27 -9.15
N TYR A 15 -3.82 5.37 -10.44
CA TYR A 15 -2.92 4.45 -11.11
C TYR A 15 -1.47 4.82 -10.79
N HIS A 16 -0.78 4.00 -10.01
CA HIS A 16 0.61 4.23 -9.64
C HIS A 16 1.35 2.91 -9.35
N ARG A 17 2.65 2.94 -9.61
CA ARG A 17 3.58 1.93 -9.12
C ARG A 17 3.70 1.96 -7.59
N ILE A 18 3.58 0.80 -6.97
CA ILE A 18 3.89 0.50 -5.56
C ILE A 18 5.07 -0.47 -5.54
N ILE A 19 6.09 -0.12 -4.79
CA ILE A 19 7.27 -0.94 -4.56
C ILE A 19 7.22 -1.51 -3.14
N TYR A 20 7.48 -2.81 -2.99
CA TYR A 20 7.48 -3.53 -1.70
C TYR A 20 8.64 -4.56 -1.61
N GLY A 21 8.86 -5.14 -0.43
CA GLY A 21 9.85 -6.22 -0.24
C GLY A 21 11.22 -5.79 0.32
N ARG A 22 12.20 -6.72 0.36
CA ARG A 22 13.47 -6.60 1.12
C ARG A 22 14.71 -6.75 0.22
N GLY A 23 15.10 -5.66 -0.46
CA GLY A 23 16.42 -5.54 -1.13
C GLY A 23 16.46 -5.97 -2.60
N ARG A 24 15.42 -6.64 -3.09
CA ARG A 24 14.92 -6.52 -4.46
C ARG A 24 13.50 -6.01 -4.32
N PHE A 25 13.29 -4.80 -4.82
CA PHE A 25 12.02 -4.12 -4.77
C PHE A 25 11.11 -4.79 -5.78
N ASP A 26 10.23 -5.68 -5.32
CA ASP A 26 9.14 -6.16 -6.17
C ASP A 26 8.18 -5.00 -6.39
N GLU A 27 7.63 -4.91 -7.59
CA GLU A 27 6.76 -3.80 -7.99
C GLU A 27 5.43 -4.31 -8.54
N VAL A 28 4.38 -3.61 -8.15
CA VAL A 28 3.02 -3.79 -8.68
C VAL A 28 2.45 -2.43 -9.05
N HIS A 29 1.54 -2.40 -10.01
CA HIS A 29 0.75 -1.21 -10.30
C HIS A 29 -0.64 -1.39 -9.71
N THR A 30 -1.19 -0.32 -9.16
CA THR A 30 -2.62 -0.28 -8.85
C THR A 30 -3.43 -0.37 -10.13
N ASP A 31 -4.62 -0.95 -10.05
CA ASP A 31 -5.57 -0.94 -11.15
C ASP A 31 -6.13 0.49 -11.37
N PRO A 32 -6.23 0.97 -12.62
CA PRO A 32 -6.63 2.36 -12.90
C PRO A 32 -8.10 2.66 -12.59
N VAL A 33 -8.96 1.65 -12.45
CA VAL A 33 -10.40 1.81 -12.21
C VAL A 33 -10.73 1.73 -10.72
N THR A 34 -9.99 0.92 -9.97
CA THR A 34 -10.28 0.61 -8.55
C THR A 34 -9.24 1.20 -7.61
N GLY A 35 -8.02 1.45 -8.10
CA GLY A 35 -6.88 1.93 -7.33
C GLY A 35 -6.23 0.82 -6.51
N ILE A 36 -6.59 -0.44 -6.73
CA ILE A 36 -6.13 -1.57 -5.91
C ILE A 36 -4.91 -2.23 -6.54
N ALA A 37 -3.90 -2.51 -5.72
CA ALA A 37 -2.82 -3.44 -6.02
C ALA A 37 -2.88 -4.64 -5.06
N GLU A 38 -2.60 -5.83 -5.57
CA GLU A 38 -2.52 -7.05 -4.78
C GLU A 38 -1.06 -7.44 -4.55
N ILE A 39 -0.68 -7.53 -3.28
CA ILE A 39 0.68 -7.91 -2.85
C ILE A 39 0.64 -9.34 -2.31
N PRO A 40 1.47 -10.27 -2.84
CA PRO A 40 1.61 -11.60 -2.29
C PRO A 40 2.14 -11.58 -0.85
N LEU A 41 1.42 -12.25 0.07
CA LEU A 41 1.85 -12.37 1.47
C LEU A 41 3.21 -13.06 1.61
N SER A 42 3.53 -13.98 0.70
CA SER A 42 4.83 -14.69 0.65
C SER A 42 6.01 -13.74 0.40
N GLU A 43 5.78 -12.61 -0.25
CA GLU A 43 6.79 -11.60 -0.57
C GLU A 43 6.95 -10.58 0.57
N LEU A 44 5.99 -10.57 1.51
CA LEU A 44 6.06 -9.77 2.73
C LEU A 44 6.75 -10.56 3.83
N LYS A 45 7.99 -10.19 4.15
CA LYS A 45 8.72 -10.83 5.25
C LYS A 45 8.06 -10.48 6.59
N ARG A 46 7.83 -11.49 7.43
CA ARG A 46 7.57 -11.28 8.87
C ARG A 46 8.70 -10.44 9.48
N GLY A 47 8.34 -9.26 9.94
CA GLY A 47 9.21 -8.26 10.54
C GLY A 47 8.37 -7.33 11.42
N ARG A 48 8.95 -6.25 11.95
CA ARG A 48 8.15 -5.26 12.69
C ARG A 48 7.20 -4.52 11.73
N ASP A 49 7.70 -4.11 10.56
CA ASP A 49 6.97 -3.26 9.61
C ASP A 49 7.03 -3.76 8.15
N VAL A 50 5.97 -3.49 7.38
CA VAL A 50 5.86 -3.51 5.91
C VAL A 50 6.27 -2.14 5.37
N ILE A 51 7.19 -2.13 4.40
CA ILE A 51 7.63 -0.90 3.73
C ILE A 51 7.03 -0.83 2.34
N LEU A 52 6.35 0.28 2.03
CA LEU A 52 5.78 0.57 0.72
C LEU A 52 6.40 1.85 0.17
N THR A 53 6.84 1.86 -1.09
CA THR A 53 7.33 3.08 -1.76
C THR A 53 6.41 3.46 -2.92
N ILE A 54 5.90 4.69 -2.89
CA ILE A 54 4.92 5.23 -3.86
C ILE A 54 5.35 6.64 -4.23
N GLY A 55 5.57 6.91 -5.53
CA GLY A 55 5.96 8.26 -5.99
C GLY A 55 7.26 8.80 -5.36
N GLY A 56 8.18 7.92 -4.95
CA GLY A 56 9.41 8.30 -4.24
C GLY A 56 9.25 8.55 -2.74
N GLN A 57 8.04 8.39 -2.19
CA GLN A 57 7.78 8.45 -0.75
C GLN A 57 7.75 7.03 -0.15
N CYS A 58 8.40 6.86 1.01
CA CYS A 58 8.43 5.59 1.73
C CYS A 58 7.46 5.63 2.92
N PHE A 59 6.64 4.59 3.05
CA PHE A 59 5.66 4.41 4.11
C PHE A 59 6.02 3.14 4.90
N SER A 60 5.96 3.23 6.23
CA SER A 60 6.20 2.10 7.14
C SER A 60 4.93 1.75 7.91
N TYR A 61 4.50 0.51 7.82
CA TYR A 61 3.28 0.02 8.46
C TYR A 61 3.55 -1.19 9.35
N PRO A 62 3.10 -1.22 10.61
CA PRO A 62 3.27 -2.39 11.46
C PRO A 62 2.70 -3.64 10.79
N PHE A 63 3.52 -4.68 10.65
CA PHE A 63 3.19 -5.90 9.91
C PHE A 63 1.92 -6.57 10.47
N GLU A 64 1.80 -6.65 11.79
CA GLU A 64 0.62 -7.22 12.45
C GLU A 64 -0.67 -6.43 12.17
N LYS A 65 -0.59 -5.09 12.06
CA LYS A 65 -1.76 -4.28 11.70
C LYS A 65 -2.13 -4.49 10.23
N PHE A 66 -1.12 -4.49 9.36
CA PHE A 66 -1.29 -4.78 7.94
C PHE A 66 -1.93 -6.16 7.68
N LEU A 67 -1.62 -7.15 8.53
CA LEU A 67 -2.24 -8.47 8.45
C LEU A 67 -3.71 -8.49 8.90
N ARG A 68 -4.12 -7.62 9.82
CA ARG A 68 -5.50 -7.55 10.32
C ARG A 68 -6.44 -6.87 9.32
N GLU A 69 -5.96 -5.84 8.62
CA GLU A 69 -6.76 -5.12 7.63
C GLU A 69 -6.91 -5.94 6.34
N GLU A 70 -8.13 -6.02 5.80
CA GLU A 70 -8.36 -6.69 4.51
C GLU A 70 -7.72 -5.89 3.36
N THR A 71 -7.93 -4.57 3.38
CA THR A 71 -7.38 -3.61 2.42
C THR A 71 -6.79 -2.41 3.16
N LEU A 72 -5.50 -2.14 2.95
CA LEU A 72 -4.87 -0.91 3.41
C LEU A 72 -5.19 0.22 2.42
N VAL A 73 -5.78 1.32 2.89
CA VAL A 73 -6.08 2.49 2.03
C VAL A 73 -5.05 3.59 2.26
N ILE A 74 -4.48 4.10 1.16
CA ILE A 74 -3.48 5.17 1.16
C ILE A 74 -4.05 6.35 0.35
N ILE A 75 -4.05 7.54 0.96
CA ILE A 75 -4.49 8.77 0.31
C ILE A 75 -3.25 9.56 -0.15
N TYR A 76 -3.08 9.74 -1.47
CA TYR A 76 -1.93 10.39 -2.12
C TYR A 76 -2.42 11.55 -3.00
N PRO A 77 -1.80 12.75 -3.10
CA PRO A 77 -0.43 13.15 -2.78
C PRO A 77 -0.30 13.99 -1.50
N ARG A 78 -1.29 14.01 -0.60
CA ARG A 78 -1.22 14.74 0.68
C ARG A 78 -0.21 14.08 1.63
N LYS A 79 1.08 14.23 1.34
CA LYS A 79 2.25 13.98 2.20
C LYS A 79 1.99 12.98 3.34
N GLY A 80 1.91 11.68 3.04
CA GLY A 80 2.02 10.68 4.11
C GLY A 80 0.77 10.36 4.93
N ILE A 81 -0.43 10.85 4.61
CA ILE A 81 -1.61 10.54 5.44
C ILE A 81 -2.24 9.21 5.01
N VAL A 82 -2.16 8.24 5.93
CA VAL A 82 -2.81 6.93 5.83
C VAL A 82 -4.12 7.02 6.58
N TYR A 83 -5.23 6.72 5.91
CA TYR A 83 -6.52 6.61 6.56
C TYR A 83 -6.95 5.14 6.56
N ASP A 84 -7.14 4.58 7.76
CA ASP A 84 -7.86 3.32 7.96
C ASP A 84 -9.36 3.62 7.89
N PHE A 85 -10.03 3.16 6.84
CA PHE A 85 -11.48 3.35 6.67
C PHE A 85 -12.31 2.23 7.34
N ASN A 86 -11.70 1.32 8.10
CA ASN A 86 -12.43 0.35 8.93
C ASN A 86 -12.90 0.95 10.27
N LYS A 87 -12.87 2.28 10.42
CA LYS A 87 -13.46 3.04 11.53
C LYS A 87 -14.21 4.27 11.04
#